data_AF-D1JAW1-F1
#
_entry.id   AF-D1JAW1-F1
#
_cell.length_a   1.000
_cell.length_b   1.000
_cell.length_c   1.000
_cell.angle_alpha   90.00
_cell.angle_beta   90.00
_cell.angle_gamma   90.00
#
_symmetry.space_group_name_H-M   'P 1'
#
loop_
_entity.id
_entity.type
_entity.pdbx_description
1 polymer ?
#
loop_
_entity_poly.entity_id
_entity_poly.type
_entity_poly.pdbx_seq_one_letter_code
_entity_poly.pdbx_strand_id
1 'polypeptide(L)'
;MKVREIMSSPVISEDVDTGIIKIASIMEELGVGSVVITAESKPAGIITERDIALKVLLKNKLASEVKAKEVMTSPLITVESDTSVEEASKLAAKSGIKRLPVVDNGVLIGVVSVRNILTLQPEYVKRFYPEVRVLASGWTLDRLEKSLNDCEGFLAREDVTSYQERLKEVYEELSKLVSHYMDDKELKGVFESLGQLYHEKGLSREEQKKRLEVVLRNFRHITYWRKQQTVSSLGTGVSRFHDYRHGTGKEFRLPYKRTR
;
A
#
# COMPACT_ATOMS: atom_id res chain seq x y z
N MET A 1 -9.97 7.54 14.97
CA MET A 1 -9.19 6.29 14.94
C MET A 1 -7.87 6.52 15.64
N LYS A 2 -7.64 5.78 16.73
CA LYS A 2 -6.40 5.84 17.53
C LYS A 2 -5.40 4.79 17.09
N VAL A 3 -4.13 4.97 17.44
CA VAL A 3 -3.05 4.03 17.14
C VAL A 3 -3.32 2.63 17.71
N ARG A 4 -3.84 2.53 18.95
CA ARG A 4 -4.18 1.24 19.59
C ARG A 4 -5.17 0.38 18.81
N GLU A 5 -6.01 0.99 17.97
CA GLU A 5 -7.01 0.29 17.15
C GLU A 5 -6.37 -0.40 15.94
N ILE A 6 -5.16 0.00 15.54
CA ILE A 6 -4.53 -0.41 14.27
C ILE A 6 -3.13 -1.03 14.43
N MET A 7 -2.56 -0.94 15.64
CA MET A 7 -1.23 -1.46 15.93
C MET A 7 -1.20 -3.00 15.88
N SER A 8 -0.01 -3.55 15.66
CA SER A 8 0.24 -4.97 15.86
C SER A 8 0.60 -5.21 17.32
N SER A 9 -0.07 -6.18 17.95
CA SER A 9 0.10 -6.57 19.35
C SER A 9 0.00 -8.10 19.47
N PRO A 10 0.72 -8.76 20.40
CA PRO A 10 1.70 -8.18 21.32
C PRO A 10 2.95 -7.66 20.61
N VAL A 11 3.71 -6.80 21.28
CA VAL A 11 5.02 -6.39 20.79
C VAL A 11 5.99 -7.57 20.81
N ILE A 12 6.81 -7.71 19.78
CA ILE A 12 7.92 -8.65 19.74
C ILE A 12 9.17 -7.87 20.12
N SER A 13 9.79 -8.28 21.23
CA SER A 13 10.96 -7.60 21.77
C SER A 13 12.03 -8.57 22.29
N GLU A 14 13.27 -8.12 22.25
CA GLU A 14 14.45 -8.86 22.73
C GLU A 14 15.41 -7.91 23.47
N ASP A 15 16.29 -8.48 24.30
CA ASP A 15 17.27 -7.70 25.07
C ASP A 15 18.43 -7.18 24.21
N VAL A 16 19.04 -6.06 24.62
CA VAL A 16 20.22 -5.45 23.98
C VAL A 16 21.40 -6.40 23.76
N ASP A 17 21.58 -7.43 24.59
CA ASP A 17 22.66 -8.41 24.45
C ASP A 17 22.29 -9.62 23.56
N THR A 18 21.08 -9.67 23.03
CA THR A 18 20.61 -10.74 22.15
C THR A 18 21.40 -10.79 20.85
N GLY A 19 21.83 -11.98 20.42
CA GLY A 19 22.56 -12.17 19.16
C GLY A 19 21.67 -11.95 17.93
N ILE A 20 22.24 -11.40 16.85
CA ILE A 20 21.48 -11.05 15.65
C ILE A 20 20.88 -12.27 14.93
N ILE A 21 21.50 -13.45 15.06
CA ILE A 21 20.97 -14.71 14.51
C ILE A 21 19.63 -15.07 15.16
N LYS A 22 19.50 -14.94 16.49
CA LYS A 22 18.24 -15.17 17.20
C LYS A 22 17.18 -14.18 16.72
N ILE A 23 17.54 -12.91 16.57
CA ILE A 23 16.63 -11.87 16.06
C ILE A 23 16.15 -12.19 14.64
N ALA A 24 17.05 -12.61 13.75
CA ALA A 24 16.70 -13.01 12.38
C ALA A 24 15.78 -14.24 12.38
N SER A 25 16.04 -15.21 13.26
CA SER A 25 15.19 -16.41 13.41
C SER A 25 13.78 -16.04 13.88
N ILE A 26 13.65 -15.13 14.85
CA ILE A 26 12.35 -14.61 15.31
C ILE A 26 11.61 -13.89 14.16
N MET A 27 12.32 -13.11 13.34
CA MET A 27 11.73 -12.44 12.18
C MET A 27 11.16 -13.45 11.17
N GLU A 28 11.90 -14.53 10.90
CA GLU A 28 11.46 -15.63 10.02
C GLU A 28 10.26 -16.39 10.60
N GLU A 29 10.38 -16.87 11.84
CA GLU A 29 9.38 -17.71 12.51
C GLU A 29 8.03 -16.98 12.67
N LEU A 30 8.08 -15.71 13.08
CA LEU A 30 6.88 -14.91 13.31
C LEU A 30 6.43 -14.11 12.08
N GLY A 31 7.21 -14.13 11.00
CA GLY A 31 6.95 -13.38 9.78
C GLY A 31 6.89 -11.86 10.01
N VAL A 32 7.80 -11.35 10.85
CA VAL A 32 7.88 -9.92 11.20
C VAL A 32 9.16 -9.29 10.71
N GLY A 33 9.07 -8.09 10.11
CA GLY A 33 10.26 -7.40 9.57
C GLY A 33 10.97 -6.47 10.55
N SER A 34 10.64 -6.56 11.85
CA SER A 34 11.28 -5.76 12.90
C SER A 34 11.07 -6.34 14.30
N VAL A 35 12.05 -6.15 15.18
CA VAL A 35 12.00 -6.49 16.61
C VAL A 35 12.39 -5.26 17.43
N VAL A 36 11.62 -4.95 18.47
CA VAL A 36 11.94 -3.85 19.40
C VAL A 36 13.00 -4.33 20.38
N ILE A 37 14.04 -3.54 20.63
CA ILE A 37 15.12 -3.89 21.54
C ILE A 37 14.92 -3.16 22.86
N THR A 38 14.97 -3.89 23.96
CA THR A 38 14.83 -3.36 25.31
C THR A 38 16.13 -3.44 26.08
N ALA A 39 16.38 -2.46 26.95
CA ALA A 39 17.42 -2.49 27.97
C ALA A 39 16.74 -2.31 29.34
N GLU A 40 16.98 -3.21 30.28
CA GLU A 40 16.33 -3.16 31.62
C GLU A 40 14.80 -3.06 31.53
N SER A 41 14.18 -3.81 30.60
CA SER A 41 12.74 -3.78 30.30
C SER A 41 12.20 -2.44 29.75
N LYS A 42 13.07 -1.48 29.43
CA LYS A 42 12.69 -0.22 28.79
C LYS A 42 13.01 -0.25 27.30
N PRO A 43 12.16 0.34 26.44
CA PRO A 43 12.44 0.41 25.01
C PRO A 43 13.72 1.23 24.73
N ALA A 44 14.71 0.60 24.09
CA ALA A 44 16.03 1.18 23.84
C ALA A 44 16.31 1.43 22.35
N GLY A 45 15.78 0.56 21.48
CA GLY A 45 15.98 0.67 20.04
C GLY A 45 15.06 -0.25 19.24
N ILE A 46 15.28 -0.30 17.94
CA ILE A 46 14.60 -1.22 17.03
C ILE A 46 15.58 -1.77 16.01
N ILE A 47 15.39 -3.03 15.62
CA ILE A 47 16.12 -3.68 14.53
C ILE A 47 15.12 -4.08 13.46
N THR A 48 15.45 -3.78 12.22
CA THR A 48 14.71 -4.21 11.02
C THR A 48 15.57 -5.11 10.15
N GLU A 49 14.97 -5.83 9.21
CA GLU A 49 15.69 -6.62 8.20
C GLU A 49 16.74 -5.76 7.45
N ARG A 50 16.42 -4.49 7.20
CA ARG A 50 17.34 -3.53 6.57
C ARG A 50 18.56 -3.25 7.45
N ASP A 51 18.40 -3.18 8.77
CA ASP A 51 19.53 -3.02 9.68
C ASP A 51 20.46 -4.23 9.62
N ILE A 52 19.91 -5.45 9.60
CA ILE A 52 20.70 -6.68 9.45
C ILE A 52 21.47 -6.65 8.13
N ALA A 53 20.80 -6.35 7.02
CA ALA A 53 21.43 -6.28 5.71
C ALA A 53 22.54 -5.22 5.64
N LEU A 54 22.32 -4.01 6.15
CA LEU A 54 23.24 -2.89 5.97
C LEU A 54 24.32 -2.79 7.05
N LYS A 55 24.05 -3.25 8.27
CA LYS A 55 24.97 -3.10 9.41
C LYS A 55 25.71 -4.40 9.74
N VAL A 56 25.20 -5.55 9.31
CA VAL A 56 25.88 -6.85 9.46
C VAL A 56 26.46 -7.30 8.12
N LEU A 57 25.61 -7.62 7.15
CA LEU A 57 26.04 -8.25 5.90
C LEU A 57 26.95 -7.32 5.08
N LEU A 58 26.52 -6.08 4.84
CA LEU A 58 27.31 -5.11 4.07
C LEU A 58 28.64 -4.74 4.75
N LYS A 59 28.72 -4.88 6.08
CA LYS A 59 29.94 -4.63 6.86
C LYS A 59 30.83 -5.87 6.99
N ASN A 60 30.45 -6.98 6.37
CA ASN A 60 31.14 -8.26 6.42
C ASN A 60 31.41 -8.73 7.87
N LYS A 61 30.49 -8.42 8.79
CA LYS A 61 30.56 -8.89 10.17
C LYS A 61 30.05 -10.33 10.25
N LEU A 62 30.71 -11.16 11.06
CA LEU A 62 30.21 -12.50 11.38
C LEU A 62 28.95 -12.39 12.23
N ALA A 63 27.81 -12.83 11.69
CA ALA A 63 26.51 -12.73 12.38
C ALA A 63 26.51 -13.43 13.75
N SER A 64 27.33 -14.46 13.95
CA SER A 64 27.48 -15.17 15.23
C SER A 64 28.07 -14.31 16.35
N GLU A 65 28.76 -13.21 16.01
CA GLU A 65 29.46 -12.35 16.96
C GLU A 65 28.72 -11.03 17.23
N VAL A 66 27.68 -10.73 16.44
CA VAL A 66 26.98 -9.44 16.51
C VAL A 66 25.81 -9.49 17.49
N LYS A 67 25.79 -8.54 18.42
CA LYS A 67 24.68 -8.31 19.35
C LYS A 67 23.72 -7.22 18.86
N ALA A 68 22.50 -7.23 19.39
CA ALA A 68 21.44 -6.30 19.05
C ALA A 68 21.88 -4.83 19.24
N LYS A 69 22.50 -4.52 20.38
CA LYS A 69 22.97 -3.16 20.70
C LYS A 69 23.94 -2.55 19.70
N GLU A 70 24.66 -3.36 18.93
CA GLU A 70 25.62 -2.87 17.94
C GLU A 70 24.96 -2.41 16.64
N VAL A 71 23.74 -2.88 16.36
CA VAL A 71 23.07 -2.67 15.07
C VAL A 71 21.69 -2.03 15.20
N MET A 72 21.11 -2.00 16.40
CA MET A 72 19.83 -1.32 16.64
C MET A 72 19.91 0.16 16.28
N THR A 73 18.80 0.69 15.81
CA THR A 73 18.63 2.14 15.67
C THR A 73 18.08 2.70 16.99
N SER A 74 18.76 3.71 17.52
CA SER A 74 18.48 4.37 18.80
C SER A 74 18.79 5.88 18.66
N PRO A 75 18.11 6.80 19.39
CA PRO A 75 17.01 6.56 20.32
C PRO A 75 15.73 6.08 19.63
N LEU A 76 14.91 5.34 20.37
CA LEU A 76 13.64 4.83 19.87
C LEU A 76 12.60 5.96 19.81
N ILE A 77 12.04 6.22 18.63
CA ILE A 77 10.92 7.14 18.46
C ILE A 77 9.64 6.36 18.71
N THR A 78 8.92 6.68 19.79
CA THR A 78 7.68 6.01 20.19
C THR A 78 6.46 6.90 19.95
N VAL A 79 5.27 6.31 20.06
CA VAL A 79 3.98 7.02 20.02
C VAL A 79 3.07 6.47 21.13
N GLU A 80 2.26 7.33 21.74
CA GLU A 80 1.27 6.88 22.73
C GLU A 80 0.13 6.13 22.05
N SER A 81 -0.43 5.16 22.77
CA SER A 81 -1.50 4.27 22.32
C SER A 81 -2.77 5.04 21.91
N ASP A 82 -3.02 6.18 22.56
CA ASP A 82 -4.17 7.05 22.35
C ASP A 82 -3.94 8.15 21.28
N THR A 83 -2.72 8.28 20.75
CA THR A 83 -2.42 9.21 19.66
C THR A 83 -3.26 8.91 18.42
N SER A 84 -3.66 9.94 17.68
CA SER A 84 -4.42 9.74 16.44
C SER A 84 -3.55 9.12 15.34
N VAL A 85 -4.16 8.35 14.44
CA VAL A 85 -3.45 7.78 13.29
C VAL A 85 -2.89 8.86 12.35
N GLU A 86 -3.55 10.02 12.29
CA GLU A 86 -3.06 11.17 11.53
C GLU A 86 -1.75 11.73 12.12
N GLU A 87 -1.69 11.94 13.43
CA GLU A 87 -0.47 12.42 14.10
C GLU A 87 0.66 11.39 14.02
N ALA A 88 0.36 10.12 14.27
CA ALA A 88 1.34 9.04 14.16
C ALA A 88 1.94 8.96 12.74
N SER A 89 1.11 9.13 11.72
CA SER A 89 1.59 9.14 10.33
C SER A 89 2.40 10.39 9.97
N LYS A 90 2.07 11.57 10.53
CA LYS A 90 2.93 12.78 10.42
C LYS A 90 4.29 12.54 11.05
N LEU A 91 4.31 11.99 12.25
CA LEU A 91 5.54 11.67 12.98
C LEU A 91 6.41 10.68 12.20
N ALA A 92 5.85 9.55 11.80
CA ALA A 92 6.58 8.52 11.06
C ALA A 92 7.20 9.06 9.76
N ALA A 93 6.43 9.85 8.99
CA ALA A 93 6.92 10.43 7.75
C ALA A 93 7.99 11.49 7.96
N LYS A 94 7.77 12.43 8.91
CA LYS A 94 8.75 13.47 9.24
C LYS A 94 10.08 12.87 9.71
N SER A 95 10.00 11.77 10.46
CA SER A 95 11.18 11.05 10.95
C SER A 95 11.77 10.07 9.92
N GLY A 96 11.16 9.90 8.74
CA GLY A 96 11.63 8.97 7.70
C GLY A 96 11.58 7.49 8.12
N ILE A 97 10.74 7.15 9.10
CA ILE A 97 10.64 5.79 9.67
C ILE A 97 9.36 5.10 9.25
N LYS A 98 9.41 3.77 9.12
CA LYS A 98 8.28 2.96 8.65
C LYS A 98 7.51 2.27 9.77
N ARG A 99 8.00 2.35 11.01
CA ARG A 99 7.47 1.64 12.18
C ARG A 99 7.67 2.52 13.41
N LEU A 100 6.61 2.64 14.19
CA LEU A 100 6.56 3.37 15.46
C LEU A 100 6.16 2.37 16.55
N PRO A 101 7.06 2.05 17.49
CA PRO A 101 6.70 1.36 18.71
C PRO A 101 5.66 2.16 19.48
N VAL A 102 4.65 1.46 19.97
CA VAL A 102 3.50 2.02 20.68
C VAL A 102 3.68 1.78 22.17
N VAL A 103 3.62 2.85 22.93
CA VAL A 103 3.67 2.82 24.39
C VAL A 103 2.33 3.22 24.98
N ASP A 104 2.06 2.73 26.19
CA ASP A 104 0.93 3.14 27.02
C ASP A 104 1.43 3.33 28.45
N ASN A 105 1.41 4.56 28.93
CA ASN A 105 1.98 4.93 30.24
C ASN A 105 3.44 4.46 30.41
N GLY A 106 4.25 4.57 29.34
CA GLY A 106 5.65 4.15 29.32
C GLY A 106 5.89 2.65 29.15
N VAL A 107 4.83 1.82 29.10
CA VAL A 107 4.91 0.39 28.83
C VAL A 107 4.79 0.14 27.33
N LEU A 108 5.69 -0.65 26.76
CA LEU A 108 5.63 -1.03 25.35
C LEU A 108 4.52 -2.07 25.10
N ILE A 109 3.53 -1.72 24.28
CA ILE A 109 2.34 -2.57 24.07
C ILE A 109 2.16 -3.06 22.62
N GLY A 110 2.88 -2.47 21.66
CA GLY A 110 2.76 -2.85 20.26
C GLY A 110 3.66 -2.06 19.32
N VAL A 111 3.42 -2.22 18.02
CA VAL A 111 4.07 -1.45 16.95
C VAL A 111 3.03 -1.08 15.90
N VAL A 112 2.99 0.19 15.50
CA VAL A 112 2.23 0.65 14.33
C VAL A 112 3.17 0.89 13.16
N SER A 113 2.90 0.26 12.02
CA SER A 113 3.70 0.42 10.80
C SER A 113 2.98 1.29 9.77
N VAL A 114 3.74 1.82 8.81
CA VAL A 114 3.20 2.47 7.62
C VAL A 114 2.23 1.53 6.88
N ARG A 115 2.46 0.21 6.90
CA ARG A 115 1.51 -0.75 6.35
C ARG A 115 0.17 -0.72 7.09
N ASN A 116 0.18 -0.72 8.43
CA ASN A 116 -1.07 -0.64 9.22
C ASN A 116 -1.84 0.63 8.87
N ILE A 117 -1.14 1.77 8.83
CA ILE A 117 -1.71 3.08 8.49
C ILE A 117 -2.31 3.06 7.08
N LEU A 118 -1.52 2.69 6.06
CA LEU A 118 -1.94 2.74 4.67
C LEU A 118 -3.02 1.72 4.31
N THR A 119 -3.13 0.61 5.07
CA THR A 119 -4.21 -0.36 4.87
C THR A 119 -5.59 0.27 5.16
N LEU A 120 -5.65 1.21 6.09
CA LEU A 120 -6.88 1.87 6.52
C LEU A 120 -7.02 3.30 5.95
N GLN A 121 -5.90 3.97 5.67
CA GLN A 121 -5.82 5.33 5.12
C GLN A 121 -4.90 5.36 3.88
N PRO A 122 -5.34 4.77 2.75
CA PRO A 122 -4.60 4.76 1.48
C PRO A 122 -4.06 6.12 1.06
N GLU A 123 -4.83 7.18 1.31
CA GLU A 123 -4.57 8.56 0.94
C GLU A 123 -3.30 9.13 1.58
N TYR A 124 -2.81 8.54 2.68
CA TYR A 124 -1.57 8.98 3.33
C TYR A 124 -0.30 8.51 2.61
N VAL A 125 -0.41 7.74 1.53
CA VAL A 125 0.75 7.20 0.79
C VAL A 125 1.75 8.28 0.35
N LYS A 126 1.27 9.44 -0.12
CA LYS A 126 2.13 10.56 -0.56
C LYS A 126 2.98 11.13 0.57
N ARG A 127 2.51 10.98 1.82
CA ARG A 127 3.24 11.43 3.00
C ARG A 127 4.52 10.60 3.20
N PHE A 128 4.48 9.31 2.87
CA PHE A 128 5.62 8.39 3.01
C PHE A 128 6.44 8.24 1.74
N TYR A 129 5.79 8.45 0.59
CA TYR A 129 6.36 8.24 -0.73
C TYR A 129 5.96 9.40 -1.66
N PRO A 130 6.55 10.60 -1.49
CA PRO A 130 6.17 11.80 -2.23
C PRO A 130 6.41 11.65 -3.74
N GLU A 131 7.44 10.92 -4.13
CA GLU A 131 7.80 10.67 -5.55
C GLU A 131 6.95 9.58 -6.21
N VAL A 132 6.17 8.82 -5.43
CA VAL A 132 5.33 7.77 -6.00
C VAL A 132 4.12 8.43 -6.65
N ARG A 133 4.06 8.38 -7.99
CA ARG A 133 2.80 8.42 -8.71
C ARG A 133 2.00 7.22 -8.20
N VAL A 134 1.12 7.46 -7.24
CA VAL A 134 0.33 6.38 -6.63
C VAL A 134 -0.46 5.76 -7.77
N LEU A 135 -0.08 4.55 -8.16
CA LEU A 135 -0.80 3.81 -9.17
C LEU A 135 -1.96 3.13 -8.44
N ALA A 136 -3.17 3.29 -8.96
CA ALA A 136 -4.20 2.26 -8.77
C ALA A 136 -3.53 0.90 -9.00
N SER A 137 -3.76 -0.07 -8.12
CA SER A 137 -3.14 -1.40 -8.30
C SER A 137 -3.41 -1.86 -9.73
N GLY A 138 -2.40 -2.39 -10.43
CA GLY A 138 -2.55 -2.82 -11.83
C GLY A 138 -3.77 -3.72 -12.02
N TRP A 139 -4.05 -4.56 -11.02
CA TRP A 139 -5.25 -5.38 -10.92
C TRP A 139 -6.57 -4.60 -10.91
N THR A 140 -6.68 -3.51 -10.13
CA THR A 140 -7.90 -2.68 -10.10
C THR A 140 -8.18 -2.10 -11.48
N LEU A 141 -7.14 -1.59 -12.15
CA LEU A 141 -7.30 -1.03 -13.48
C LEU A 141 -7.62 -2.13 -14.50
N ASP A 142 -6.95 -3.28 -14.46
CA ASP A 142 -7.23 -4.41 -15.35
C ASP A 142 -8.67 -4.93 -15.19
N ARG A 143 -9.19 -4.93 -13.95
CA ARG A 143 -10.58 -5.28 -13.67
C ARG A 143 -11.55 -4.27 -14.26
N LEU A 144 -11.31 -2.97 -14.07
CA LEU A 144 -12.15 -1.90 -14.63
C LEU A 144 -12.10 -1.90 -16.16
N GLU A 145 -10.93 -2.12 -16.76
CA GLU A 145 -10.78 -2.28 -18.21
C GLU A 145 -11.60 -3.46 -18.73
N LYS A 146 -11.55 -4.61 -18.03
CA LYS A 146 -12.39 -5.76 -18.38
C LYS A 146 -13.88 -5.43 -18.30
N SER A 147 -14.33 -4.78 -17.23
CA SER A 147 -15.73 -4.34 -17.09
C SER A 147 -16.17 -3.37 -18.19
N LEU A 148 -15.29 -2.47 -18.64
CA LEU A 148 -15.56 -1.60 -19.80
C LEU A 148 -15.63 -2.38 -21.11
N ASN A 149 -14.80 -3.41 -21.30
CA ASN A 149 -14.92 -4.30 -22.46
C ASN A 149 -16.22 -5.12 -22.42
N ASP A 150 -16.70 -5.51 -21.24
CA ASP A 150 -18.01 -6.16 -21.10
C ASP A 150 -19.14 -5.22 -21.56
N CYS A 151 -19.06 -3.92 -21.26
CA CYS A 151 -20.00 -2.91 -21.77
C CYS A 151 -20.03 -2.88 -23.31
N GLU A 152 -18.88 -2.98 -23.97
CA GLU A 152 -18.79 -3.04 -25.44
C GLU A 152 -19.50 -4.30 -25.98
N GLY A 153 -19.30 -5.44 -25.31
CA GLY A 153 -19.97 -6.70 -25.63
C GLY A 153 -21.49 -6.63 -25.47
N PHE A 154 -21.99 -5.97 -24.42
CA PHE A 154 -23.42 -5.75 -24.21
C PHE A 154 -24.03 -4.84 -25.28
N LEU A 155 -23.35 -3.74 -25.62
CA LEU A 155 -23.77 -2.86 -26.72
C LEU A 155 -23.80 -3.60 -28.06
N ALA A 156 -22.85 -4.51 -28.32
CA ALA A 156 -22.84 -5.32 -29.54
C ALA A 156 -24.03 -6.29 -29.62
N ARG A 157 -24.48 -6.82 -28.49
CA ARG A 157 -25.61 -7.77 -28.38
C ARG A 157 -26.97 -7.12 -28.15
N GLU A 158 -27.04 -5.80 -28.14
CA GLU A 158 -28.28 -5.03 -27.89
C GLU A 158 -28.84 -5.21 -26.47
N ASP A 159 -28.00 -5.62 -25.52
CA ASP A 159 -28.37 -5.77 -24.12
C ASP A 159 -28.16 -4.45 -23.36
N VAL A 160 -29.12 -3.54 -23.53
CA VAL A 160 -29.07 -2.18 -22.96
C VAL A 160 -29.11 -2.21 -21.43
N THR A 161 -29.84 -3.17 -20.84
CA THR A 161 -29.96 -3.31 -19.39
C THR A 161 -28.62 -3.69 -18.77
N SER A 162 -27.98 -4.76 -19.26
CA SER A 162 -26.66 -5.18 -18.75
C SER A 162 -25.59 -4.12 -19.01
N TYR A 163 -25.66 -3.40 -20.14
CA TYR A 163 -24.79 -2.26 -20.41
C TYR A 163 -24.92 -1.17 -19.34
N GLN A 164 -26.15 -0.73 -19.03
CA GLN A 164 -26.37 0.33 -18.05
C GLN A 164 -25.96 -0.07 -16.64
N GLU A 165 -26.25 -1.31 -16.23
CA GLU A 165 -25.84 -1.85 -14.94
C GLU A 165 -24.31 -1.90 -14.82
N ARG A 166 -23.63 -2.46 -15.82
CA ARG A 166 -22.16 -2.54 -15.81
C ARG A 166 -21.52 -1.16 -15.86
N LEU A 167 -22.04 -0.25 -16.68
CA LEU A 167 -21.54 1.13 -16.77
C LEU A 167 -21.64 1.86 -15.44
N LYS A 168 -22.77 1.68 -14.72
CA LYS A 168 -22.96 2.23 -13.37
C LYS A 168 -21.93 1.68 -12.39
N GLU A 169 -21.71 0.36 -12.36
CA GLU A 169 -20.71 -0.26 -11.48
C GLU A 169 -19.31 0.30 -11.73
N VAL A 170 -18.91 0.39 -13.01
CA VAL A 170 -17.61 0.97 -13.39
C VAL A 170 -17.52 2.42 -12.95
N TYR A 171 -18.58 3.22 -13.15
CA TYR A 171 -18.61 4.61 -12.75
C TYR A 171 -18.45 4.79 -11.23
N GLU A 172 -19.17 4.02 -10.42
CA GLU A 172 -19.08 4.07 -8.96
C GLU A 172 -17.69 3.64 -8.46
N GLU A 173 -17.13 2.57 -9.02
CA GLU A 173 -15.78 2.12 -8.68
C GLU A 173 -14.70 3.12 -9.11
N LEU A 174 -14.80 3.67 -10.32
CA LEU A 174 -13.85 4.66 -10.82
C LEU A 174 -13.98 5.97 -10.06
N SER A 175 -15.18 6.38 -9.63
CA SER A 175 -15.39 7.54 -8.77
C SER A 175 -14.68 7.37 -7.43
N LYS A 176 -14.82 6.20 -6.80
CA LYS A 176 -14.08 5.86 -5.58
C LYS A 176 -12.59 5.89 -5.87
N LEU A 177 -12.13 5.35 -6.99
CA LEU A 177 -10.72 5.39 -7.34
C LEU A 177 -10.25 6.85 -7.43
N VAL A 178 -10.83 7.66 -8.30
CA VAL A 178 -10.44 9.06 -8.53
C VAL A 178 -10.44 9.90 -7.23
N SER A 179 -11.34 9.63 -6.28
CA SER A 179 -11.34 10.33 -4.98
C SER A 179 -10.08 10.04 -4.15
N HIS A 180 -9.46 8.86 -4.29
CA HIS A 180 -8.18 8.53 -3.66
C HIS A 180 -6.97 9.05 -4.46
N TYR A 181 -7.15 9.32 -5.76
CA TYR A 181 -6.08 9.73 -6.69
C TYR A 181 -6.28 11.17 -7.20
N MET A 182 -6.50 12.12 -6.28
CA MET A 182 -6.90 13.50 -6.60
C MET A 182 -5.94 14.31 -7.49
N ASP A 183 -4.68 13.89 -7.70
CA ASP A 183 -3.74 14.61 -8.57
C ASP A 183 -3.51 13.91 -9.92
N ASP A 184 -4.21 12.80 -10.15
CA ASP A 184 -4.07 11.98 -11.33
C ASP A 184 -4.90 12.55 -12.49
N LYS A 185 -4.31 13.50 -13.24
CA LYS A 185 -4.98 14.18 -14.35
C LYS A 185 -5.48 13.21 -15.43
N GLU A 186 -4.74 12.14 -15.69
CA GLU A 186 -5.13 11.15 -16.69
C GLU A 186 -6.36 10.36 -16.23
N LEU A 187 -6.33 9.86 -15.00
CA LEU A 187 -7.46 9.11 -14.43
C LEU A 187 -8.71 9.99 -14.28
N LYS A 188 -8.53 11.25 -13.89
CA LYS A 188 -9.61 12.25 -13.88
C LYS A 188 -10.21 12.45 -15.27
N GLY A 189 -9.39 12.62 -16.30
CA GLY A 189 -9.88 12.80 -17.67
C GLY A 189 -10.68 11.59 -18.16
N VAL A 190 -10.29 10.37 -17.79
CA VAL A 190 -11.06 9.16 -18.09
C VAL A 190 -12.36 9.10 -17.30
N PHE A 191 -12.34 9.47 -16.02
CA PHE A 191 -13.55 9.55 -15.20
C PHE A 191 -14.55 10.60 -15.70
N GLU A 192 -14.08 11.76 -16.14
CA GLU A 192 -14.91 12.80 -16.75
C GLU A 192 -15.55 12.30 -18.05
N SER A 193 -14.76 11.64 -18.91
CA SER A 193 -15.25 11.04 -20.16
C SER A 193 -16.30 9.94 -19.90
N LEU A 194 -16.08 9.10 -18.89
CA LEU A 194 -17.05 8.09 -18.46
C LEU A 194 -18.29 8.73 -17.85
N GLY A 195 -18.14 9.81 -17.09
CA GLY A 195 -19.25 10.57 -16.52
C GLY A 195 -20.16 11.17 -17.58
N GLN A 196 -19.59 11.69 -18.66
CA GLN A 196 -20.38 12.16 -19.83
C GLN A 196 -21.18 11.00 -20.44
N LEU A 197 -20.57 9.83 -20.59
CA LEU A 197 -21.25 8.63 -21.10
C LEU A 197 -22.37 8.13 -20.17
N TYR A 198 -22.15 8.19 -18.85
CA TYR A 198 -23.09 7.69 -17.85
C TYR A 198 -24.28 8.61 -17.60
N HIS A 199 -24.06 9.94 -17.55
CA HIS A 199 -25.10 10.90 -17.18
C HIS A 199 -25.95 11.38 -18.36
N GLU A 200 -25.44 11.32 -19.60
CA GLU A 200 -26.15 11.81 -20.77
C GLU A 200 -27.21 10.80 -21.27
N LYS A 201 -28.48 11.12 -21.01
CA LYS A 201 -29.62 10.30 -21.41
C LYS A 201 -29.98 10.55 -22.88
N GLY A 202 -30.47 9.50 -23.56
CA GLY A 202 -30.98 9.62 -24.93
C GLY A 202 -29.92 9.54 -26.03
N LEU A 203 -28.67 9.20 -25.70
CA LEU A 203 -27.64 8.91 -26.69
C LEU A 203 -28.06 7.73 -27.58
N SER A 204 -27.83 7.86 -28.89
CA SER A 204 -27.98 6.73 -29.82
C SER A 204 -26.97 5.64 -29.48
N ARG A 205 -27.27 4.39 -29.81
CA ARG A 205 -26.36 3.25 -29.60
C ARG A 205 -24.99 3.47 -30.26
N GLU A 206 -24.99 4.03 -31.47
CA GLU A 206 -23.77 4.34 -32.22
C GLU A 206 -22.92 5.37 -31.47
N GLU A 207 -23.56 6.38 -30.89
CA GLU A 207 -22.88 7.41 -30.09
C GLU A 207 -22.36 6.85 -28.75
N GLN A 208 -23.14 5.99 -28.08
CA GLN A 208 -22.69 5.29 -26.86
C GLN A 208 -21.45 4.44 -27.14
N LYS A 209 -21.46 3.69 -28.24
CA LYS A 209 -20.32 2.85 -28.65
C LYS A 209 -19.08 3.69 -28.93
N LYS A 210 -19.21 4.74 -29.74
CA LYS A 210 -18.11 5.66 -30.08
C LYS A 210 -17.49 6.30 -28.84
N ARG A 211 -18.32 6.76 -27.90
CA ARG A 211 -17.82 7.36 -26.65
C ARG A 211 -17.19 6.33 -25.72
N LEU A 212 -17.75 5.13 -25.62
CA LEU A 212 -17.16 4.02 -24.87
C LEU A 212 -15.79 3.62 -25.43
N GLU A 213 -15.63 3.58 -26.75
CA GLU A 213 -14.33 3.31 -27.40
C GLU A 213 -13.27 4.36 -27.03
N VAL A 214 -13.65 5.63 -26.97
CA VAL A 214 -12.75 6.72 -26.51
C VAL A 214 -12.34 6.51 -25.05
N VAL A 215 -13.29 6.18 -24.18
CA VAL A 215 -13.03 5.86 -22.76
C VAL A 215 -12.08 4.68 -22.66
N LEU A 216 -12.36 3.57 -23.36
CA LEU A 216 -11.53 2.36 -23.39
C LEU A 216 -10.11 2.64 -23.88
N ARG A 217 -9.96 3.43 -24.95
CA ARG A 217 -8.65 3.79 -25.49
C ARG A 217 -7.82 4.56 -24.47
N ASN A 218 -8.42 5.57 -23.83
CA ASN A 218 -7.74 6.36 -22.81
C ASN A 218 -7.42 5.51 -21.58
N PHE A 219 -8.33 4.62 -21.18
CA PHE A 219 -8.13 3.69 -20.08
C PHE A 219 -6.98 2.72 -20.36
N ARG A 220 -6.92 2.14 -21.57
CA ARG A 220 -5.85 1.26 -22.06
C ARG A 220 -4.49 1.95 -22.09
N HIS A 221 -4.46 3.21 -22.51
CA HIS A 221 -3.25 4.03 -22.47
C HIS A 221 -2.74 4.16 -21.03
N ILE A 222 -3.63 4.46 -20.09
CA ILE A 222 -3.32 4.55 -18.66
C ILE A 222 -2.82 3.20 -18.12
N THR A 223 -3.53 2.08 -18.36
CA THR A 223 -3.08 0.75 -17.90
C THR A 223 -1.72 0.38 -18.49
N TYR A 224 -1.51 0.62 -19.78
CA TYR A 224 -0.23 0.33 -20.45
C TYR A 224 0.93 1.12 -19.85
N TRP A 225 0.82 2.45 -19.76
CA TRP A 225 1.90 3.29 -19.20
C TRP A 225 2.17 2.98 -17.74
N ARG A 226 1.14 2.67 -16.95
CA ARG A 226 1.29 2.29 -15.55
C ARG A 226 1.99 0.95 -15.40
N LYS A 227 1.63 -0.05 -16.23
CA LYS A 227 2.37 -1.32 -16.31
C LYS A 227 3.83 -1.07 -16.66
N GLN A 228 4.12 -0.18 -17.61
CA GLN A 228 5.50 0.15 -17.97
C GLN A 228 6.25 0.92 -16.87
N GLN A 229 5.61 1.84 -16.15
CA GLN A 229 6.22 2.54 -15.02
C GLN A 229 6.49 1.60 -13.85
N THR A 230 5.60 0.64 -13.61
CA THR A 230 5.83 -0.46 -12.66
C THR A 230 7.04 -1.30 -13.07
N VAL A 231 7.42 -1.30 -14.36
CA VAL A 231 8.59 -1.99 -14.93
C VAL A 231 9.84 -1.10 -14.99
N SER A 232 9.72 0.21 -15.24
CA SER A 232 10.87 1.12 -15.39
C SER A 232 11.36 1.69 -14.06
N SER A 233 10.49 1.80 -13.04
CA SER A 233 10.91 2.05 -11.66
C SER A 233 11.65 0.84 -11.04
N LEU A 234 11.77 -0.28 -11.77
CA LEU A 234 12.55 -1.47 -11.37
C LEU A 234 14.05 -1.34 -11.64
N GLY A 235 14.49 -0.33 -12.43
CA GLY A 235 15.91 -0.13 -12.75
C GLY A 235 16.75 0.46 -11.61
N THR A 236 16.10 1.13 -10.65
CA THR A 236 16.74 1.69 -9.44
C THR A 236 16.25 0.88 -8.25
N GLY A 237 16.99 -0.17 -7.92
CA GLY A 237 16.50 -1.29 -7.12
C GLY A 237 15.79 -0.93 -5.82
N VAL A 238 14.66 -1.59 -5.56
CA VAL A 238 14.19 -2.13 -4.27
C VAL A 238 12.92 -2.96 -4.53
N SER A 239 12.98 -4.24 -4.11
CA SER A 239 11.88 -5.18 -3.87
C SER A 239 11.00 -5.63 -5.04
N ARG A 240 11.04 -6.94 -5.31
CA ARG A 240 10.13 -7.65 -6.22
C ARG A 240 8.71 -7.62 -5.64
N PHE A 241 7.81 -6.82 -6.19
CA PHE A 241 6.39 -7.12 -6.07
C PHE A 241 6.09 -8.32 -6.97
N HIS A 242 6.07 -9.52 -6.37
CA HIS A 242 5.42 -10.66 -7.02
C HIS A 242 3.92 -10.38 -6.99
N ASP A 243 3.32 -10.28 -8.17
CA ASP A 243 1.89 -10.22 -8.37
C ASP A 243 1.29 -11.59 -7.99
N TYR A 244 1.09 -11.81 -6.69
CA TYR A 244 0.51 -13.04 -6.18
C TYR A 244 -0.98 -13.08 -6.54
N ARG A 245 -1.30 -13.75 -7.65
CA ARG A 245 -2.64 -14.18 -8.05
C ARG A 245 -3.37 -14.84 -6.87
N HIS A 246 -4.23 -14.13 -6.12
CA HIS A 246 -5.23 -14.80 -5.27
C HIS A 246 -6.46 -13.94 -4.93
N GLY A 247 -7.63 -14.49 -5.29
CA GLY A 247 -8.90 -14.32 -4.55
C GLY A 247 -9.96 -13.46 -5.23
N THR A 248 -11.00 -14.11 -5.76
CA THR A 248 -12.28 -13.51 -6.19
C THR A 248 -13.00 -12.87 -4.99
N GLY A 249 -12.88 -11.55 -4.81
CA GLY A 249 -13.58 -10.81 -3.76
C GLY A 249 -13.95 -9.40 -4.22
N LYS A 250 -15.12 -8.92 -3.81
CA LYS A 250 -15.72 -7.62 -4.18
C LYS A 250 -15.06 -6.39 -3.51
N GLU A 251 -14.06 -6.58 -2.66
CA GLU A 251 -13.44 -5.48 -1.92
C GLU A 251 -12.20 -4.91 -2.62
N PHE A 252 -12.10 -3.58 -2.59
CA PHE A 252 -10.92 -2.84 -3.02
C PHE A 252 -9.75 -3.15 -2.08
N ARG A 253 -8.80 -3.97 -2.54
CA ARG A 253 -7.58 -4.28 -1.77
C ARG A 253 -6.42 -3.50 -2.35
N LEU A 254 -5.85 -2.61 -1.55
CA LEU A 254 -4.56 -2.03 -1.86
C LEU A 254 -3.51 -3.15 -2.05
N PRO A 255 -2.48 -2.93 -2.88
CA PRO A 255 -1.51 -3.97 -3.27
C PRO A 255 -0.61 -4.48 -2.13
N TYR A 256 -0.87 -4.11 -0.88
CA TYR A 256 -0.03 -4.45 0.26
C TYR A 256 -0.51 -5.71 1.00
N LYS A 257 -0.72 -6.82 0.28
CA LYS A 257 -0.74 -8.14 0.93
C LYS A 257 0.70 -8.61 1.13
N ARG A 258 1.05 -8.85 2.39
CA ARG A 258 2.30 -9.42 2.93
C ARG A 258 3.36 -9.73 1.86
N THR A 259 4.31 -8.80 1.67
CA THR A 259 5.65 -9.21 1.28
C THR A 259 6.19 -10.06 2.43
N ARG A 260 6.43 -11.35 2.15
CA ARG A 260 7.43 -12.15 2.86
C ARG A 260 8.79 -11.48 2.69
#